data_AF-A0A9E8ZF95-F1
#
_entry.id   AF-A0A9E8ZF95-F1
#
_cell.length_a   1.000
_cell.length_b   1.000
_cell.length_c   1.000
_cell.angle_alpha   90.00
_cell.angle_beta   90.00
_cell.angle_gamma   90.00
#
_symmetry.space_group_name_H-M   'P 1'
#
loop_
_entity.id
_entity.type
_entity.pdbx_description
1 polymer ?
#
loop_
_entity_poly.entity_id
_entity_poly.type
_entity_poly.pdbx_seq_one_letter_code
_entity_poly.pdbx_strand_id
1 'polypeptide(L)' 'MYQSTSSALKQKIEILAEKAFRQHLISGYGDSEFPNQYQIVYQGKPRHFSLDHAFAFLKTLVDFNLATAESLMVHKK' A
#
# COMPACT_ATOMS: atom_id res chain seq x y z
N MET A 1 22.30 8.71 16.11
CA MET A 1 21.07 8.94 15.32
C MET A 1 20.45 7.59 14.99
N TYR A 2 19.38 7.17 15.67
CA TYR A 2 18.68 5.91 15.37
C TYR A 2 17.54 6.19 14.38
N GLN A 3 17.79 6.01 13.08
CA GLN A 3 16.74 6.07 12.04
C GLN A 3 16.73 4.81 11.15
N SER A 4 17.23 3.68 11.66
CA SER A 4 17.84 2.70 10.76
C SER A 4 16.92 1.58 10.22
N THR A 5 15.69 1.41 10.71
CA THR A 5 14.81 0.32 10.23
C THR A 5 13.35 0.74 10.04
N SER A 6 12.74 1.37 11.05
CA SER A 6 11.33 1.80 10.98
C SER A 6 11.10 2.86 9.89
N SER A 7 12.06 3.77 9.67
CA SER A 7 11.98 4.81 8.64
C SER A 7 12.02 4.21 7.23
N ALA A 8 12.89 3.21 7.00
CA ALA A 8 13.02 2.56 5.71
C ALA A 8 11.78 1.74 5.33
N LEU A 9 11.18 1.03 6.29
CA LEU A 9 9.93 0.30 6.04
C LEU A 9 8.77 1.27 5.76
N LYS A 10 8.68 2.37 6.50
CA LYS A 10 7.65 3.39 6.31
C LYS A 10 7.73 4.04 4.92
N GLN A 11 8.93 4.35 4.44
CA GLN A 11 9.12 4.84 3.07
C GLN A 11 8.64 3.84 2.01
N LYS A 12 8.92 2.53 2.20
CA LYS A 12 8.42 1.50 1.29
C LYS A 12 6.90 1.41 1.29
N ILE A 13 6.27 1.51 2.46
CA ILE A 13 4.82 1.54 2.61
C ILE A 13 4.24 2.74 1.87
N GLU A 14 4.83 3.92 2.01
CA GLU A 14 4.35 5.15 1.39
C GLU A 14 4.42 5.09 -0.14
N ILE A 15 5.51 4.57 -0.72
CA ILE A 15 5.63 4.33 -2.16
C ILE A 15 4.55 3.37 -2.66
N LEU A 16 4.28 2.29 -1.93
CA LEU A 16 3.24 1.33 -2.29
C LEU A 16 1.84 1.93 -2.15
N ALA A 17 1.60 2.72 -1.11
CA ALA A 17 0.32 3.36 -0.85
C ALA A 17 0.00 4.39 -1.94
N GLU A 18 0.98 5.21 -2.32
CA GLU A 18 0.84 6.15 -3.42
C GLU A 18 0.55 5.43 -4.75
N LYS A 19 1.25 4.33 -5.03
CA LYS A 19 0.99 3.50 -6.22
C LYS A 19 -0.43 2.90 -6.18
N ALA A 20 -0.86 2.35 -5.05
CA ALA A 20 -2.20 1.79 -4.89
C ALA A 20 -3.29 2.86 -5.03
N PHE A 21 -3.07 4.07 -4.51
CA PHE A 21 -3.98 5.20 -4.63
C PHE A 21 -4.13 5.67 -6.07
N ARG A 22 -3.01 5.84 -6.80
CA ARG A 22 -3.03 6.19 -8.24
C ARG A 22 -3.71 5.12 -9.10
N GLN A 23 -3.69 3.86 -8.67
CA GLN A 23 -4.38 2.75 -9.33
C GLN A 23 -5.84 2.57 -8.86
N HIS A 24 -6.36 3.47 -8.02
CA HIS A 24 -7.70 3.41 -7.44
C HIS A 24 -7.98 2.12 -6.63
N LEU A 25 -6.94 1.45 -6.11
CA LEU A 25 -7.07 0.25 -5.28
C LEU A 25 -7.40 0.59 -3.82
N ILE A 26 -7.01 1.78 -3.38
CA ILE A 26 -7.34 2.38 -2.08
C ILE A 26 -7.84 3.80 -2.31
N SER A 27 -8.61 4.36 -1.37
CA SER A 27 -9.17 5.71 -1.48
C SER A 27 -8.46 6.75 -0.62
N GLY A 28 -7.42 6.35 0.11
CA GLY A 28 -6.61 7.25 0.93
C GLY A 28 -5.61 6.48 1.79
N TYR A 29 -4.60 7.17 2.31
CA TYR A 29 -3.59 6.61 3.19
C TYR A 29 -2.90 7.72 3.98
N GLY A 30 -2.21 7.36 5.05
CA GLY A 30 -1.41 8.30 5.82
C GLY A 30 -0.91 7.72 7.13
N ASP A 31 -0.27 8.60 7.90
CA ASP A 31 0.21 8.23 9.23
C ASP A 31 -0.94 7.98 10.20
N SER A 32 -0.70 7.07 11.13
CA SER A 32 -1.56 6.84 12.28
C SER A 32 -1.07 7.62 13.49
N GLU A 33 -1.93 7.72 14.50
CA GLU A 33 -1.58 8.29 15.80
C GLU A 33 -0.42 7.53 16.49
N PHE A 34 -0.19 6.27 16.10
CA PHE A 34 0.89 5.43 16.61
C PHE A 34 2.05 5.29 15.60
N PRO A 35 3.31 5.42 16.05
CA PRO A 35 4.48 5.45 15.17
C PRO A 35 4.79 4.12 14.46
N ASN A 36 4.22 3.02 14.96
CA ASN A 36 4.34 1.68 14.39
C ASN A 36 3.10 1.27 13.59
N GLN A 37 2.20 2.21 13.30
CA GLN A 37 1.00 1.99 12.52
C GLN A 37 0.94 2.88 11.28
N TYR A 38 0.17 2.40 10.31
CA TYR A 38 -0.12 3.11 9.08
C TYR A 38 -1.62 3.00 8.78
N GLN A 39 -2.22 4.12 8.39
CA GLN A 39 -3.63 4.18 8.04
C GLN A 39 -3.80 3.98 6.54
N ILE A 40 -4.73 3.10 6.15
CA ILE A 40 -5.12 2.87 4.77
C ILE A 40 -6.65 2.92 4.70
N VAL A 41 -7.20 3.73 3.80
CA VAL A 41 -8.64 3.79 3.53
C VAL A 41 -8.93 2.82 2.38
N TYR A 42 -9.53 1.68 2.73
CA TYR A 42 -9.84 0.61 1.78
C TYR A 42 -11.35 0.36 1.77
N GLN A 43 -11.94 0.32 0.57
CA GLN A 43 -13.39 0.21 0.37
C GLN A 43 -14.17 1.28 1.15
N GLY A 44 -13.65 2.51 1.17
CA GLY A 44 -14.26 3.64 1.88
C GLY A 44 -14.14 3.60 3.41
N LYS A 45 -13.44 2.59 3.99
CA LYS A 45 -13.28 2.47 5.43
C LYS A 45 -11.82 2.67 5.85
N PRO A 46 -11.52 3.60 6.78
CA PRO A 46 -10.18 3.74 7.34
C PRO A 46 -9.84 2.51 8.18
N ARG A 47 -8.63 2.00 8.00
CA ARG A 47 -8.08 0.85 8.74
C ARG A 47 -6.66 1.18 9.18
N HIS A 48 -6.33 0.81 10.40
CA HIS A 48 -5.00 0.98 10.98
C HIS A 48 -4.30 -0.37 10.99
N PHE A 49 -3.12 -0.43 10.40
CA PHE A 49 -2.31 -1.64 10.30
C PHE A 49 -0.96 -1.40 10.98
N SER A 50 -0.34 -2.44 11.53
CA SER A 50 1.09 -2.37 11.82
C SER A 50 1.88 -2.15 10.52
N LEU A 51 3.08 -1.59 10.61
CA LEU A 51 3.90 -1.31 9.41
C LEU A 51 4.10 -2.56 8.53
N ASP A 52 4.43 -3.71 9.13
CA ASP A 52 4.61 -4.96 8.37
C ASP A 52 3.32 -5.40 7.67
N HIS A 53 2.18 -5.28 8.34
CA HIS A 53 0.89 -5.65 7.76
C HIS A 53 0.46 -4.67 6.67
N ALA A 54 0.69 -3.37 6.86
CA ALA A 54 0.46 -2.35 5.83
C ALA A 54 1.28 -2.64 4.57
N PHE A 55 2.57 -2.96 4.74
CA PHE A 55 3.46 -3.31 3.64
C PHE A 55 2.96 -4.54 2.89
N ALA A 56 2.67 -5.63 3.60
CA ALA A 56 2.17 -6.88 2.99
C ALA A 56 0.86 -6.64 2.25
N PHE A 57 -0.10 -5.95 2.88
CA PHE A 57 -1.40 -5.65 2.30
C PHE A 57 -1.29 -4.85 1.00
N LEU A 58 -0.54 -3.75 1.01
CA LEU A 58 -0.38 -2.90 -0.17
C LEU A 58 0.39 -3.60 -1.29
N LYS A 59 1.44 -4.36 -0.94
CA LYS A 59 2.19 -5.15 -1.93
C LYS A 59 1.28 -6.16 -2.62
N THR A 60 0.45 -6.87 -1.86
CA THR A 60 -0.53 -7.81 -2.39
C THR A 60 -1.53 -7.13 -3.32
N LEU A 61 -2.11 -5.99 -2.95
CA LEU A 61 -3.03 -5.25 -3.81
C LEU A 61 -2.40 -4.85 -5.14
N VAL A 62 -1.19 -4.29 -5.09
CA VAL A 62 -0.46 -3.80 -6.27
C VAL A 62 -0.05 -4.94 -7.19
N ASP A 63 0.44 -6.05 -6.64
CA ASP A 63 0.88 -7.22 -7.41
C ASP A 63 -0.30 -7.90 -8.11
N PHE A 64 -1.45 -8.05 -7.42
CA PHE A 64 -2.66 -8.59 -8.03
C PHE A 64 -3.15 -7.71 -9.19
N ASN A 65 -3.14 -6.39 -9.03
CA ASN A 65 -3.57 -5.50 -10.09
C ASN A 65 -2.64 -5.57 -11.31
N LEU A 66 -1.33 -5.71 -11.11
CA LEU A 66 -0.37 -5.89 -12.20
C LEU A 66 -0.65 -7.18 -12.99
N ALA A 67 -0.81 -8.31 -12.30
CA ALA A 67 -1.13 -9.58 -12.95
C ALA A 67 -2.46 -9.54 -13.71
N THR A 68 -3.45 -8.84 -13.18
CA THR A 68 -4.75 -8.65 -13.84
C THR A 68 -4.62 -7.80 -15.10
N ALA A 69 -3.83 -6.73 -15.05
CA ALA A 69 -3.58 -5.86 -16.19
C ALA A 69 -2.82 -6.59 -17.32
N GLU A 70 -1.81 -7.40 -17.00
CA GLU A 70 -1.08 -8.21 -17.97
C GLU A 70 -1.99 -9.23 -18.67
N SER A 71 -2.85 -9.91 -17.93
CA SER A 71 -3.80 -10.89 -18.50
C SER A 71 -4.80 -10.25 -19.48
N LEU A 72 -5.26 -9.03 -19.18
CA LEU A 72 -6.17 -8.27 -20.05
C LEU A 72 -5.49 -7.76 -21.33
N MET A 73 -4.17 -7.51 -21.31
CA MET A 73 -3.43 -7.05 -22.48
C MET A 73 -3.17 -8.17 -23.51
N VAL A 74 -3.16 -9.45 -23.09
CA VAL A 74 -2.93 -10.60 -23.99
C VAL A 74 -4.12 -10.86 -24.94
N HIS A 75 -5.33 -10.45 -24.58
CA HIS A 75 -6.56 -10.77 -25.30
C HIS A 75 -7.05 -9.68 -26.28
N LYS A 76 -6.29 -8.57 -26.46
CA LYS A 76 -6.59 -7.51 -27.43
C LYS A 76 -5.84 -7.69 -28.76
N LYS A 77 -5.94 -8.86 -29.40
CA LYS A 77 -5.45 -9.08 -30.77
C LYS A 77 -6.59 -9.26 -31.75
#